data_AF-A0A7Y0BNJ2-F1
#
_entry.id   AF-A0A7Y0BNJ2-F1
#
_cell.length_a   1.000
_cell.length_b   1.000
_cell.length_c   1.000
_cell.angle_alpha   90.00
_cell.angle_beta   90.00
_cell.angle_gamma   90.00
#
_symmetry.space_group_name_H-M   'P 1'
#
loop_
_entity.id
_entity.type
_entity.pdbx_description
1 polymer ?
#
loop_
_entity_poly.entity_id
_entity_poly.type
_entity_poly.pdbx_seq_one_letter_code
_entity_poly.pdbx_strand_id
1 'polypeptide(L)'
;MPPIFADCKDMVKRHQVDELCSLREDLIADCLHNVGMADDKNGGPNFLRVWREYRKMTQEELGAACQPPTTGSVISLLEEGERGLSLKWLRRLAPALRTRPGWLADLDPREADTRTLEMIEAVPEESRDQVMKIIETFLLDGTHN
;
A
#
# COMPACT_ATOMS: atom_id res chain seq x y z
N MET A 1 51.45 9.79 9.75
CA MET A 1 50.10 10.10 9.20
C MET A 1 50.09 9.68 7.73
N PRO A 2 49.66 8.45 7.41
CA PRO A 2 49.55 7.99 6.03
C PRO A 2 48.13 8.19 5.48
N PRO A 3 47.96 8.31 4.15
CA PRO A 3 46.71 8.72 3.52
C PRO A 3 45.68 7.60 3.43
N ILE A 4 44.44 8.06 3.42
CA ILE A 4 43.18 7.34 3.38
C ILE A 4 42.86 7.07 1.89
N PHE A 5 42.36 5.87 1.60
CA PHE A 5 41.92 5.34 0.28
C PHE A 5 42.99 4.64 -0.57
N ALA A 6 43.03 3.32 -0.43
CA ALA A 6 43.45 2.39 -1.49
C ALA A 6 42.42 1.25 -1.60
N ASP A 7 42.13 0.89 -2.84
CA ASP A 7 41.13 -0.04 -3.37
C ASP A 7 40.79 -1.27 -2.51
N CYS A 8 39.50 -1.44 -2.21
CA CYS A 8 38.95 -2.65 -1.61
C CYS A 8 38.54 -3.68 -2.68
N LYS A 9 39.45 -3.96 -3.61
CA LYS A 9 39.28 -4.96 -4.65
C LYS A 9 40.56 -5.78 -4.72
N ASP A 10 40.79 -6.60 -3.70
CA ASP A 10 41.62 -7.82 -3.72
C ASP A 10 41.99 -8.23 -2.29
N MET A 11 41.14 -9.05 -1.65
CA MET A 11 41.58 -9.86 -0.51
C MET A 11 40.68 -11.08 -0.31
N VAL A 12 40.58 -11.93 -1.33
CA VAL A 12 40.29 -13.37 -1.13
C VAL A 12 41.62 -14.09 -1.08
N LYS A 13 42.26 -14.11 0.09
CA LYS A 13 43.36 -15.04 0.38
C LYS A 13 42.89 -16.05 1.41
N ARG A 14 42.75 -17.29 0.91
CA ARG A 14 42.60 -18.54 1.65
C ARG A 14 43.82 -18.78 2.54
N HIS A 15 43.58 -19.57 3.61
CA HIS A 15 44.49 -20.07 4.64
C HIS A 15 44.55 -19.16 5.87
N GLN A 16 44.13 -19.59 7.06
CA GLN A 16 44.46 -20.85 7.72
C GLN A 16 43.36 -21.19 8.74
N VAL A 17 42.87 -22.43 8.70
CA VAL A 17 41.75 -22.91 9.50
C VAL A 17 42.34 -23.79 10.60
N ASP A 18 42.73 -23.20 11.73
CA ASP A 18 43.19 -23.95 12.90
C ASP A 18 42.51 -23.39 14.15
N GLU A 19 41.72 -24.27 14.78
CA GLU A 19 41.16 -24.21 16.13
C GLU A 19 40.59 -22.86 16.61
N LEU A 20 39.26 -22.71 16.51
CA LEU A 20 38.39 -22.13 17.55
C LEU A 20 36.91 -22.28 17.14
N CYS A 21 36.17 -23.05 17.95
CA CYS A 21 34.71 -23.19 18.05
C CYS A 21 33.93 -23.80 16.86
N SER A 22 33.47 -25.03 17.11
CA SER A 22 32.50 -25.85 16.36
C SER A 22 31.06 -25.30 16.36
N LEU A 23 30.86 -24.01 16.05
CA LEU A 23 29.53 -23.38 15.97
C LEU A 23 29.42 -22.42 14.77
N ARG A 24 29.98 -22.79 13.61
CA ARG A 24 30.01 -21.93 12.41
C ARG A 24 29.43 -22.59 11.16
N GLU A 25 28.45 -23.48 11.33
CA GLU A 25 27.64 -23.99 10.21
C GLU A 25 26.34 -23.19 10.03
N ASP A 26 25.97 -22.33 10.98
CA ASP A 26 24.72 -21.56 10.95
C ASP A 26 24.85 -20.17 10.29
N LEU A 27 26.08 -19.74 9.95
CA LEU A 27 26.38 -18.38 9.47
C LEU A 27 26.50 -18.24 7.94
N ILE A 28 26.15 -19.29 7.19
CA ILE A 28 26.00 -19.22 5.72
C ILE A 28 24.58 -19.66 5.32
N ALA A 29 23.58 -19.28 6.11
CA ALA A 29 22.35 -18.87 5.46
C ALA A 29 22.67 -17.50 4.86
N ASP A 30 23.10 -17.48 3.59
CA ASP A 30 23.00 -16.27 2.79
C ASP A 30 21.60 -15.71 3.05
N CYS A 31 21.59 -14.56 3.70
CA CYS A 31 20.44 -13.74 4.00
C CYS A 31 19.79 -13.33 2.68
N LEU A 32 19.15 -14.28 2.01
CA LEU A 32 18.38 -14.17 0.78
C LEU A 32 17.06 -13.48 1.12
N HIS A 33 17.13 -12.28 1.70
CA HIS A 33 15.98 -11.50 2.14
C HIS A 33 15.06 -11.08 0.97
N ASN A 34 15.50 -11.28 -0.28
CA ASN A 34 14.84 -10.75 -1.48
C ASN A 34 14.51 -11.81 -2.54
N VAL A 35 14.60 -13.12 -2.25
CA VAL A 35 14.26 -14.16 -3.23
C VAL A 35 12.74 -14.25 -3.35
N GLY A 36 12.19 -13.55 -4.35
CA GLY A 36 10.80 -13.71 -4.77
C GLY A 36 9.87 -12.53 -4.47
N MET A 37 10.37 -11.30 -4.32
CA MET A 37 9.47 -10.15 -4.42
C MET A 37 8.95 -10.09 -5.86
N ALA A 38 7.63 -10.14 -6.03
CA ALA A 38 7.00 -9.90 -7.32
C ALA A 38 7.53 -8.55 -7.87
N ASP A 39 7.75 -8.47 -9.18
CA ASP A 39 8.16 -7.22 -9.84
C ASP A 39 7.09 -6.11 -9.70
N ASP A 40 5.93 -6.42 -9.11
CA ASP A 40 4.94 -5.44 -8.74
C ASP A 40 5.45 -4.53 -7.62
N LYS A 41 5.47 -3.23 -7.89
CA LYS A 41 5.88 -2.22 -6.90
C LYS A 41 4.81 -2.00 -5.80
N ASN A 42 3.69 -2.71 -5.89
CA ASN A 42 2.50 -2.52 -5.06
C ASN A 42 2.29 -3.64 -4.04
N GLY A 43 2.95 -4.81 -4.19
CA GLY A 43 2.73 -5.98 -3.36
C GLY A 43 1.37 -6.65 -3.59
N GLY A 44 0.71 -6.38 -4.73
CA GLY A 44 -0.68 -6.77 -4.99
C GLY A 44 -1.40 -5.90 -6.05
N PRO A 45 -2.71 -6.14 -6.26
CA PRO A 45 -3.52 -5.38 -7.21
C PRO A 45 -3.61 -3.89 -6.84
N ASN A 46 -3.99 -3.06 -7.82
CA ASN A 46 -4.14 -1.62 -7.66
C ASN A 46 -5.46 -1.16 -8.26
N PHE A 47 -6.35 -0.61 -7.43
CA PHE A 47 -7.66 -0.14 -7.85
C PHE A 47 -7.75 1.38 -8.01
N LEU A 48 -6.62 2.11 -7.96
CA LEU A 48 -6.60 3.57 -8.03
C LEU A 48 -7.31 4.12 -9.27
N ARG A 49 -7.01 3.57 -10.46
CA ARG A 49 -7.65 3.99 -11.71
C ARG A 49 -9.17 3.80 -11.65
N VAL A 50 -9.60 2.65 -11.13
CA VAL A 50 -11.00 2.29 -11.02
C VAL A 50 -11.74 3.27 -10.11
N TRP A 51 -11.14 3.62 -8.96
CA TRP A 51 -11.64 4.64 -8.05
C TRP A 51 -11.72 6.03 -8.70
N ARG A 52 -10.70 6.44 -9.45
CA ARG A 52 -10.71 7.72 -10.16
C ARG A 52 -11.83 7.78 -11.21
N GLU A 53 -11.96 6.75 -12.02
CA GLU A 53 -13.01 6.64 -13.05
C GLU A 53 -14.41 6.59 -12.43
N TYR A 54 -14.57 5.87 -11.32
CA TYR A 54 -15.81 5.81 -10.56
C TYR A 54 -16.23 7.19 -10.05
N ARG A 55 -15.27 8.01 -9.62
CA ARG A 55 -15.49 9.42 -9.23
C ARG A 55 -15.55 10.39 -10.43
N LYS A 56 -15.42 9.89 -11.67
CA LYS A 56 -15.45 10.67 -12.92
C LYS A 56 -14.43 11.82 -12.95
N MET A 57 -13.24 11.58 -12.39
CA MET A 57 -12.16 12.57 -12.36
C MET A 57 -11.10 12.29 -13.44
N THR A 58 -10.51 13.34 -13.99
CA THR A 58 -9.28 13.26 -14.80
C THR A 58 -8.05 13.06 -13.89
N GLN A 59 -6.93 12.65 -14.47
CA GLN A 59 -5.68 12.49 -13.71
C GLN A 59 -5.18 13.85 -13.19
N GLU A 60 -5.39 14.91 -13.98
CA GLU A 60 -5.07 16.29 -13.64
C GLU A 60 -5.93 16.79 -12.48
N GLU A 61 -7.24 16.53 -12.51
CA GLU A 61 -8.17 16.89 -11.43
C GLU A 61 -7.82 16.16 -10.13
N LEU A 62 -7.52 14.85 -10.20
CA LEU A 62 -7.09 14.09 -9.03
C LEU A 62 -5.77 14.63 -8.48
N GLY A 63 -4.82 14.94 -9.37
CA GLY A 63 -3.54 15.54 -8.99
C GLY A 63 -3.71 16.88 -8.28
N ALA A 64 -4.60 17.73 -8.78
CA ALA A 64 -4.93 19.03 -8.20
C ALA A 64 -5.68 18.91 -6.86
N ALA A 65 -6.54 17.90 -6.70
CA ALA A 65 -7.30 17.66 -5.47
C ALA A 65 -6.45 17.07 -4.32
N CYS A 66 -5.25 16.54 -4.62
CA CYS A 66 -4.33 16.06 -3.59
C CYS A 66 -3.77 17.20 -2.72
N GLN A 67 -3.48 16.89 -1.46
CA GLN A 67 -2.76 17.81 -0.56
C GLN A 67 -1.45 17.16 -0.07
N PRO A 68 -0.26 17.69 -0.44
CA PRO A 68 -0.03 18.77 -1.41
C PRO A 68 -0.50 18.38 -2.83
N PRO A 69 -0.65 19.32 -3.77
CA PRO A 69 -1.02 19.01 -5.15
C PRO A 69 0.10 18.24 -5.87
N THR A 70 -0.28 17.42 -6.85
CA THR A 70 0.63 16.66 -7.72
C THR A 70 0.19 16.78 -9.18
N THR A 71 0.95 16.19 -10.10
CA THR A 71 0.68 16.26 -11.55
C THR A 71 -0.04 15.01 -12.04
N GLY A 72 -0.83 15.15 -13.11
CA GLY A 72 -1.49 14.01 -13.76
C GLY A 72 -0.51 12.91 -14.18
N SER A 73 0.70 13.29 -14.62
CA SER A 73 1.75 12.32 -14.96
C SER A 73 2.15 11.42 -13.78
N VAL A 74 2.21 11.96 -12.56
CA VAL A 74 2.50 11.14 -11.37
C VAL A 74 1.34 10.19 -11.07
N ILE A 75 0.10 10.64 -11.27
CA ILE A 75 -1.07 9.77 -11.15
C ILE A 75 -1.03 8.64 -12.19
N SER A 76 -0.67 8.91 -13.45
CA SER A 76 -0.55 7.86 -14.48
C SER A 76 0.47 6.80 -14.09
N LEU A 77 1.65 7.21 -13.62
CA LEU A 77 2.69 6.28 -13.15
C LEU A 77 2.22 5.43 -11.95
N LEU A 78 1.40 6.00 -11.05
CA LEU A 78 0.82 5.27 -9.93
C LEU A 78 -0.25 4.29 -10.39
N GLU A 79 -1.07 4.64 -11.39
CA GLU A 79 -2.10 3.75 -11.95
C GLU A 79 -1.51 2.58 -12.74
N GLU A 80 -0.45 2.83 -13.50
CA GLU A 80 0.26 1.82 -14.29
C GLU A 80 1.15 0.92 -13.42
N GLY A 81 1.42 1.30 -12.18
CA GLY A 81 2.30 0.56 -11.27
C GLY A 81 3.79 0.83 -11.49
N GLU A 82 4.16 1.72 -12.42
CA GLU A 82 5.53 2.18 -12.61
C GLU A 82 6.08 2.92 -11.38
N ARG A 83 5.17 3.52 -10.61
CA ARG A 83 5.45 4.03 -9.29
C ARG A 83 4.62 3.26 -8.27
N GLY A 84 5.28 2.66 -7.29
CA GLY A 84 4.61 1.93 -6.22
C GLY A 84 3.64 2.80 -5.42
N LEU A 85 2.44 2.29 -5.20
CA LEU A 85 1.37 2.91 -4.45
C LEU A 85 1.59 2.73 -2.95
N SER A 86 2.67 3.32 -2.44
CA SER A 86 3.02 3.28 -1.01
C SER A 86 1.90 3.83 -0.13
N LEU A 87 1.90 3.47 1.16
CA LEU A 87 0.97 4.01 2.16
C LEU A 87 0.93 5.54 2.22
N LYS A 88 2.06 6.21 1.94
CA LYS A 88 2.13 7.68 1.86
C LYS A 88 1.26 8.21 0.71
N TRP A 89 1.27 7.54 -0.44
CA TRP A 89 0.41 7.89 -1.57
C TRP A 89 -1.05 7.58 -1.30
N LEU A 90 -1.34 6.40 -0.74
CA LEU A 90 -2.70 6.02 -0.35
C LEU A 90 -3.34 7.06 0.58
N ARG A 91 -2.62 7.49 1.62
CA ARG A 91 -3.09 8.53 2.56
C ARG A 91 -3.27 9.91 1.91
N ARG A 92 -2.52 10.22 0.87
CA ARG A 92 -2.63 11.49 0.12
C ARG A 92 -3.80 11.49 -0.84
N LEU A 93 -4.07 10.35 -1.48
CA LEU A 93 -5.10 10.19 -2.52
C LEU A 93 -6.49 9.94 -1.92
N ALA A 94 -6.56 9.23 -0.80
CA ALA A 94 -7.82 8.83 -0.18
C ALA A 94 -8.78 10.01 0.12
N PRO A 95 -8.33 11.15 0.69
CA PRO A 95 -9.20 12.31 0.89
C PRO A 95 -9.71 12.91 -0.43
N ALA A 96 -8.87 12.96 -1.47
CA ALA A 96 -9.25 13.51 -2.78
C ALA A 96 -10.32 12.65 -3.46
N LEU A 97 -10.28 11.33 -3.26
CA LEU A 97 -11.23 10.37 -3.82
C LEU A 97 -12.43 10.08 -2.91
N ARG A 98 -12.50 10.71 -1.72
CA ARG A 98 -13.53 10.47 -0.69
C ARG A 98 -13.66 8.97 -0.39
N THR A 99 -12.57 8.41 0.10
CA THR A 99 -12.45 6.98 0.42
C THR A 99 -11.38 6.76 1.48
N ARG A 100 -11.12 5.50 1.84
CA ARG A 100 -10.10 5.10 2.81
C ARG A 100 -8.84 4.58 2.10
N PRO A 101 -7.63 4.81 2.66
CA PRO A 101 -6.38 4.33 2.07
C PRO A 101 -6.36 2.84 1.74
N GLY A 102 -6.90 1.98 2.61
CA GLY A 102 -6.93 0.53 2.37
C GLY A 102 -7.84 0.12 1.21
N TRP A 103 -8.96 0.83 1.00
CA TRP A 103 -9.90 0.50 -0.08
C TRP A 103 -9.32 0.76 -1.47
N LEU A 104 -8.42 1.73 -1.59
CA LEU A 104 -7.71 1.99 -2.85
C LEU A 104 -6.78 0.83 -3.25
N ALA A 105 -6.28 0.05 -2.27
CA ALA A 105 -5.39 -1.08 -2.51
C ALA A 105 -6.16 -2.38 -2.76
N ASP A 106 -7.25 -2.60 -2.03
CA ASP A 106 -7.86 -3.94 -1.94
C ASP A 106 -9.24 -4.08 -2.58
N LEU A 107 -9.93 -2.96 -2.89
CA LEU A 107 -11.34 -3.00 -3.28
C LEU A 107 -11.59 -2.32 -4.64
N ASP A 108 -12.25 -3.06 -5.53
CA ASP A 108 -12.91 -2.50 -6.71
C ASP A 108 -14.24 -1.83 -6.28
N PRO A 109 -14.42 -0.51 -6.50
CA PRO A 109 -15.66 0.18 -6.15
C PRO A 109 -16.89 -0.28 -6.94
N ARG A 110 -16.72 -1.06 -8.02
CA ARG A 110 -17.80 -1.60 -8.86
C ARG A 110 -18.30 -2.96 -8.32
N GLU A 111 -17.47 -3.66 -7.57
CA GLU A 111 -17.77 -4.99 -7.02
C GLU A 111 -18.12 -4.93 -5.52
N ALA A 112 -17.46 -4.04 -4.77
CA ALA A 112 -17.90 -3.70 -3.43
C ALA A 112 -19.28 -3.02 -3.53
N ASP A 113 -20.19 -3.31 -2.59
CA ASP A 113 -21.42 -2.53 -2.44
C ASP A 113 -21.08 -1.12 -1.92
N THR A 114 -20.45 -0.32 -2.78
CA THR A 114 -20.02 1.06 -2.56
C THR A 114 -21.20 1.95 -2.22
N ARG A 115 -22.42 1.58 -2.63
CA ARG A 115 -23.64 2.25 -2.17
C ARG A 115 -23.74 2.21 -0.65
N THR A 116 -23.51 1.07 -0.01
CA THR A 116 -23.51 0.99 1.46
C THR A 116 -22.40 1.87 2.07
N LEU A 117 -21.22 1.88 1.46
CA LEU A 117 -20.09 2.70 1.93
C LEU A 117 -20.39 4.21 1.81
N GLU A 118 -20.94 4.64 0.68
CA GLU A 118 -21.36 6.02 0.42
C GLU A 118 -22.52 6.44 1.32
N MET A 119 -23.48 5.55 1.56
CA MET A 119 -24.59 5.80 2.48
C MET A 119 -24.07 6.06 3.88
N ILE A 120 -23.12 5.26 4.39
CA ILE A 120 -22.49 5.46 5.70
C ILE A 120 -21.68 6.78 5.74
N GLU A 121 -20.93 7.09 4.68
CA GLU A 121 -20.14 8.33 4.62
C GLU A 121 -21.03 9.58 4.60
N ALA A 122 -22.19 9.51 3.93
CA ALA A 122 -23.18 10.58 3.88
C ALA A 122 -23.93 10.77 5.21
N VAL A 123 -23.85 9.83 6.16
CA VAL A 123 -24.49 9.98 7.48
C VAL A 123 -23.75 11.05 8.29
N PRO A 124 -24.44 12.13 8.71
CA PRO A 124 -23.89 13.12 9.64
C PRO A 124 -23.39 12.44 10.91
N GLU A 125 -22.29 12.92 11.48
CA GLU A 125 -21.63 12.26 12.60
C GLU A 125 -22.56 12.09 13.81
N GLU A 126 -23.42 13.09 14.05
CA GLU A 126 -24.45 13.07 15.08
C GLU A 126 -25.53 11.99 14.90
N SER A 127 -25.70 11.47 13.68
CA SER A 127 -26.73 10.48 13.34
C SER A 127 -26.17 9.06 13.23
N ARG A 128 -24.84 8.87 13.29
CA ARG A 128 -24.20 7.56 13.06
C ARG A 128 -24.63 6.51 14.09
N ASP A 129 -24.69 6.87 15.37
CA ASP A 129 -25.11 5.94 16.43
C ASP A 129 -26.54 5.44 16.24
N GLN A 130 -27.44 6.30 15.75
CA GLN A 130 -28.82 5.93 15.49
C GLN A 130 -28.92 4.97 14.29
N VAL A 131 -28.15 5.23 13.22
CA VAL A 131 -28.09 4.35 12.05
C VAL A 131 -27.53 2.98 12.43
N MET A 132 -26.46 2.93 13.24
CA MET A 132 -25.87 1.67 13.71
C MET A 132 -26.86 0.83 14.53
N LYS A 133 -27.62 1.43 15.44
CA LYS A 133 -28.67 0.72 16.20
C LYS A 133 -29.76 0.12 15.32
N ILE A 134 -30.17 0.82 14.26
CA ILE A 134 -31.15 0.31 13.29
C ILE A 134 -30.56 -0.91 12.57
N ILE A 135 -29.31 -0.81 12.10
CA ILE A 135 -28.63 -1.93 11.43
C ILE A 135 -28.50 -3.14 12.39
N GLU A 136 -28.08 -2.90 13.64
CA GLU A 136 -27.97 -3.96 14.67
C GLU A 136 -29.29 -4.68 14.91
N THR A 137 -30.43 -3.97 14.86
CA THR A 137 -31.76 -4.58 14.99
C THR A 137 -31.97 -5.63 13.90
N PHE A 138 -31.69 -5.30 12.64
CA PHE A 138 -31.81 -6.28 11.55
C PHE A 138 -30.77 -7.42 11.60
N LEU A 139 -29.59 -7.19 12.18
CA LEU A 139 -28.57 -8.23 12.33
C LEU A 139 -28.90 -9.22 13.46
N LEU A 140 -29.54 -8.76 14.54
CA LEU A 140 -29.98 -9.59 15.65
C LEU A 140 -31.22 -10.42 15.28
N ASP A 141 -32.15 -9.82 14.53
CA ASP A 141 -33.42 -10.43 14.15
C ASP A 141 -33.28 -11.49 13.05
N GLY A 142 -32.13 -11.52 12.35
CA GLY A 142 -31.86 -12.40 11.20
C GLY A 142 -31.55 -13.87 11.50
N THR A 143 -31.53 -14.30 12.77
CA THR A 143 -31.31 -15.72 13.15
C THR A 143 -32.59 -16.53 13.38
N HIS A 144 -33.76 -15.96 13.10
CA HIS A 144 -35.05 -16.65 13.15
C HIS A 144 -35.75 -16.70 11.79
N ASN A 145 -35.22 -17.51 10.87
CA ASN A 145 -36.00 -18.16 9.80
C ASN A 145 -35.28 -19.40 9.27
#